data_AF-A0AAW6GZB7-F1
#
_entry.id   AF-A0AAW6GZB7-F1
#
_cell.length_a   1.000
_cell.length_b   1.000
_cell.length_c   1.000
_cell.angle_alpha   90.00
_cell.angle_beta   90.00
_cell.angle_gamma   90.00
#
_symmetry.space_group_name_H-M   'P 1'
#
loop_
_entity.id
_entity.type
_entity.pdbx_description
1 polymer ?
#
loop_
_entity_poly.entity_id
_entity_poly.type
_entity_poly.pdbx_seq_one_letter_code
_entity_poly.pdbx_strand_id
1 'polypeptide(L)'
;MRIYTDKDCYVAGEDLWIKVCVTDSLSRGSVLSKVAYVEISDTKLVYAQGKIDLQNGNGWGRIRLPQVMHTGAYQLTAYTRYMRNYPMACFPKKYIALLNTVQTTEEDNVELFTDSITVSQASGNQLSGADLWTDKSVYGNRSKVALTLPNLPADVKELTLSVVRKDYVLKGFPISADGQKNYTSVPERSFAAECEGHIVTGRLMGAPADNVNARLACVGKD
;
A
#
# COMPACT_ATOMS: atom_id res chain seq x y z
N MET A 1 -0.56 -8.76 9.23
CA MET A 1 0.11 -7.59 8.63
C MET A 1 -0.95 -6.76 7.94
N ARG A 2 -0.89 -5.44 8.00
CA ARG A 2 -1.85 -4.50 7.40
C ARG A 2 -1.16 -3.57 6.41
N ILE A 3 -1.92 -3.14 5.40
CA ILE A 3 -1.45 -2.26 4.33
C ILE A 3 -2.31 -1.01 4.30
N TYR A 4 -1.67 0.15 4.32
CA TYR A 4 -2.30 1.45 4.15
C TYR A 4 -1.67 2.14 2.96
N THR A 5 -2.49 2.84 2.18
CA THR A 5 -2.03 3.66 1.06
C THR A 5 -2.57 5.06 1.24
N ASP A 6 -1.91 6.05 0.63
CA ASP A 6 -2.40 7.43 0.67
C ASP A 6 -3.74 7.57 -0.03
N LYS A 7 -3.93 6.80 -1.11
CA LYS A 7 -5.13 6.83 -1.93
C LYS A 7 -5.54 5.43 -2.43
N ASP A 8 -6.70 5.35 -3.07
CA ASP A 8 -7.21 4.11 -3.67
C ASP A 8 -7.15 4.10 -5.22
N CYS A 9 -6.90 5.24 -5.89
CA CYS A 9 -7.17 5.42 -7.33
C CYS A 9 -6.10 6.20 -8.12
N TYR A 10 -5.05 5.57 -8.61
CA TYR A 10 -3.86 6.25 -9.14
C TYR A 10 -3.88 6.56 -10.62
N VAL A 11 -3.04 7.51 -11.04
CA VAL A 11 -2.70 7.68 -12.46
C VAL A 11 -1.43 6.92 -12.79
N ALA A 12 -1.34 6.32 -13.98
CA ALA A 12 -0.12 5.69 -14.47
C ALA A 12 1.05 6.69 -14.45
N GLY A 13 2.19 6.31 -13.87
CA GLY A 13 3.27 7.25 -13.61
C GLY A 13 3.08 8.14 -12.38
N GLU A 14 2.17 7.85 -11.45
CA GLU A 14 2.11 8.53 -10.15
C GLU A 14 2.97 7.82 -9.10
N ASP A 15 3.26 8.50 -7.98
CA ASP A 15 3.82 7.87 -6.79
C ASP A 15 2.70 7.36 -5.88
N LEU A 16 2.70 6.06 -5.59
CA LEU A 16 1.87 5.46 -4.55
C LEU A 16 2.62 5.50 -3.22
N TRP A 17 2.06 6.13 -2.20
CA TRP A 17 2.60 6.11 -0.84
C TRP A 17 1.96 4.98 -0.05
N ILE A 18 2.81 4.23 0.64
CA ILE A 18 2.40 3.02 1.35
C ILE A 18 2.97 3.01 2.76
N LYS A 19 2.17 2.56 3.72
CA LYS A 19 2.59 2.15 5.06
C LYS A 19 2.20 0.69 5.28
N VAL A 20 3.10 -0.07 5.86
CA VAL A 20 2.88 -1.46 6.24
C VAL A 20 3.09 -1.63 7.75
N CYS A 21 2.18 -2.37 8.37
CA CYS A 21 2.24 -2.68 9.79
C CYS A 21 2.22 -4.20 9.99
N VAL A 22 3.28 -4.75 10.56
CA VAL A 22 3.43 -6.17 10.90
C VAL A 22 3.24 -6.30 12.40
N THR A 23 2.23 -7.05 12.82
CA THR A 23 1.92 -7.26 14.24
C THR A 23 2.11 -8.70 14.66
N ASP A 24 2.43 -8.92 15.94
CA ASP A 24 2.40 -10.23 16.60
C ASP A 24 0.96 -10.66 16.92
N SER A 25 0.80 -11.83 17.56
CA SER A 25 -0.50 -12.35 18.01
C SER A 25 -1.19 -11.48 19.06
N LEU A 26 -0.45 -10.58 19.73
CA LEU A 26 -0.95 -9.63 20.72
C LEU A 26 -1.18 -8.23 20.14
N SER A 27 -1.20 -8.10 18.80
CA SER A 27 -1.37 -6.83 18.09
C SER A 27 -0.32 -5.78 18.49
N ARG A 28 0.91 -6.20 18.78
CA ARG A 28 2.07 -5.32 18.97
C ARG A 28 2.95 -5.36 17.73
N GLY A 29 3.67 -4.28 17.45
CA GLY A 29 4.62 -4.23 16.34
C GLY A 29 5.62 -5.39 16.42
N SER A 30 5.66 -6.22 15.39
CA SER A 30 6.52 -7.40 15.34
C SER A 30 7.94 -6.99 14.95
N VAL A 31 8.91 -7.33 15.79
CA VAL A 31 10.34 -7.11 15.52
C VAL A 31 10.98 -8.26 14.75
N LEU A 32 10.20 -9.30 14.41
CA LEU A 32 10.70 -10.53 13.79
C LEU A 32 11.34 -10.28 12.43
N SER A 33 10.83 -9.34 11.63
CA SER A 33 11.35 -9.03 10.30
C SER A 33 11.67 -7.54 10.19
N LYS A 34 12.82 -7.22 9.58
CA LYS A 34 13.27 -5.86 9.26
C LYS A 34 12.89 -5.41 7.85
N VAL A 35 12.42 -6.31 6.99
CA VAL A 35 12.06 -5.98 5.61
C VAL A 35 10.68 -6.54 5.26
N ALA A 36 9.84 -5.68 4.69
CA ALA A 36 8.61 -6.06 3.99
C ALA A 36 8.79 -5.93 2.47
N TYR A 37 8.26 -6.91 1.76
CA TYR A 37 8.17 -6.96 0.30
C TYR A 37 6.77 -6.52 -0.09
N VAL A 38 6.68 -5.78 -1.19
CA VAL A 38 5.43 -5.26 -1.73
C VAL A 38 5.41 -5.50 -3.23
N GLU A 39 4.29 -5.98 -3.74
CA GLU A 39 4.08 -6.28 -5.15
C GLU A 39 2.77 -5.68 -5.62
N ILE A 40 2.78 -5.11 -6.82
CA ILE A 40 1.60 -4.59 -7.53
C ILE A 40 1.43 -5.42 -8.78
N SER A 41 0.33 -6.15 -8.86
CA SER A 41 0.03 -7.05 -9.97
C SER A 41 -1.41 -6.94 -10.42
N ASP A 42 -1.68 -7.24 -11.69
CA ASP A 42 -3.02 -7.57 -12.16
C ASP A 42 -3.23 -9.10 -12.10
N THR A 43 -4.14 -9.64 -12.90
CA THR A 43 -4.38 -11.10 -13.01
C THR A 43 -3.34 -11.83 -13.86
N LYS A 44 -2.47 -11.12 -14.59
CA LYS A 44 -1.55 -11.66 -15.60
C LYS A 44 -0.09 -11.51 -15.20
N LEU A 45 0.32 -10.35 -14.67
CA LEU A 45 1.70 -9.99 -14.44
C LEU A 45 1.91 -9.03 -13.25
N VAL A 46 3.14 -9.03 -12.75
CA VAL A 46 3.61 -8.11 -11.71
C VAL A 46 4.21 -6.88 -12.38
N TYR A 47 3.69 -5.70 -12.08
CA TYR A 47 4.11 -4.44 -12.68
C TYR A 47 5.15 -3.69 -11.85
N ALA A 48 5.08 -3.82 -10.53
CA ALA A 48 6.04 -3.17 -9.64
C ALA A 48 6.31 -4.03 -8.40
N GLN A 49 7.56 -4.01 -7.95
CA GLN A 49 7.97 -4.62 -6.69
C GLN A 49 8.78 -3.62 -5.88
N GLY A 50 8.64 -3.69 -4.55
CA GLY A 50 9.31 -2.81 -3.63
C GLY A 50 9.72 -3.53 -2.35
N LYS A 51 10.73 -2.98 -1.69
CA LYS A 51 11.11 -3.33 -0.32
C LYS A 51 10.94 -2.12 0.58
N ILE A 52 10.41 -2.36 1.77
CA ILE A 52 10.18 -1.37 2.82
C ILE A 52 10.92 -1.83 4.07
N ASP A 53 11.76 -0.94 4.60
CA ASP A 53 12.41 -1.12 5.90
C ASP A 53 11.36 -1.08 7.03
N LEU A 54 11.47 -2.01 7.97
CA LEU A 54 10.56 -2.16 9.10
C LEU A 54 11.27 -1.82 10.41
N GLN A 55 10.74 -0.82 11.09
CA GLN A 55 11.14 -0.39 12.43
C GLN A 55 10.01 -0.73 13.40
N ASN A 56 10.27 -1.66 14.31
CA ASN A 56 9.28 -2.15 15.28
C ASN A 56 7.96 -2.57 14.61
N GLY A 57 8.07 -3.35 13.53
CA GLY A 57 6.93 -3.81 12.74
C GLY A 57 6.28 -2.76 11.84
N ASN A 58 6.73 -1.50 11.86
CA ASN A 58 6.17 -0.42 11.05
C ASN A 58 7.15 -0.02 9.94
N GLY A 59 6.65 0.19 8.73
CA GLY A 59 7.46 0.72 7.63
C GLY A 59 6.62 1.54 6.67
N TRP A 60 7.25 2.49 5.99
CA TRP A 60 6.61 3.31 4.99
C TRP A 60 7.53 3.57 3.81
N GLY A 61 6.94 3.94 2.66
CA GLY A 61 7.69 4.25 1.47
C GLY A 61 6.81 4.72 0.33
N ARG A 62 7.43 4.84 -0.84
CA ARG A 62 6.74 5.11 -2.10
C ARG A 62 7.17 4.13 -3.18
N ILE A 63 6.23 3.81 -4.06
CA ILE A 63 6.44 3.02 -5.27
C ILE A 63 5.98 3.88 -6.46
N ARG A 64 6.88 4.09 -7.42
CA ARG A 64 6.54 4.76 -8.68
C ARG A 64 5.76 3.78 -9.54
N LEU A 65 4.52 4.09 -9.87
CA LEU A 65 3.70 3.25 -10.74
C LEU A 65 4.21 3.38 -12.18
N PRO A 66 4.58 2.28 -12.87
CA PRO A 66 5.04 2.37 -14.26
C PRO A 66 4.00 3.01 -15.19
N GLN A 67 4.44 3.84 -16.13
CA GLN A 67 3.57 4.45 -17.15
C GLN A 67 2.95 3.43 -18.11
N VAL A 68 3.52 2.23 -18.18
CA VAL A 68 3.04 1.13 -19.03
C VAL A 68 1.87 0.35 -18.43
N MET A 69 1.51 0.60 -17.16
CA MET A 69 0.35 -0.04 -16.53
C MET A 69 -0.94 0.45 -17.20
N HIS A 70 -1.81 -0.47 -17.61
CA HIS A 70 -3.09 -0.15 -18.26
C HIS A 70 -4.15 0.30 -17.24
N THR A 71 -5.20 0.98 -17.70
CA THR A 71 -6.36 1.33 -16.88
C THR A 71 -7.02 0.06 -16.32
N GLY A 72 -7.23 -0.03 -15.02
CA GLY A 72 -7.82 -1.22 -14.40
C GLY A 72 -7.64 -1.31 -12.89
N ALA A 73 -7.98 -2.47 -12.33
CA ALA A 73 -7.82 -2.78 -10.91
C ALA A 73 -6.58 -3.66 -10.69
N TYR A 74 -5.77 -3.28 -9.70
CA TYR A 74 -4.52 -3.94 -9.35
C TYR A 74 -4.55 -4.41 -7.91
N GLN A 75 -3.93 -5.57 -7.64
CA GLN A 75 -3.74 -6.10 -6.31
C GLN A 75 -2.36 -5.68 -5.77
N LEU A 76 -2.37 -4.92 -4.68
CA LEU A 76 -1.23 -4.62 -3.84
C LEU A 76 -1.10 -5.73 -2.79
N THR A 77 -0.03 -6.51 -2.86
CA THR A 77 0.26 -7.59 -1.91
C THR A 77 1.51 -7.23 -1.11
N ALA A 78 1.47 -7.38 0.21
CA ALA A 78 2.65 -7.15 1.05
C ALA A 78 2.93 -8.37 1.93
N TYR A 79 4.20 -8.70 2.12
CA TYR A 79 4.61 -9.85 2.93
C TYR A 79 6.04 -9.71 3.45
N THR A 80 6.37 -10.39 4.54
CA THR A 80 7.76 -10.56 4.99
C THR A 80 8.31 -11.88 4.47
N ARG A 81 9.64 -12.04 4.47
CA ARG A 81 10.26 -13.33 4.11
C ARG A 81 9.73 -14.48 4.97
N TYR A 82 9.54 -14.25 6.27
CA TYR A 82 9.00 -15.24 7.19
C TYR A 82 7.56 -15.65 6.86
N MET A 83 6.73 -14.73 6.35
CA MET A 83 5.36 -15.04 5.95
C MET A 83 5.29 -16.06 4.82
N ARG A 84 6.38 -16.26 4.05
CA ARG A 84 6.47 -17.32 3.02
C ARG A 84 6.40 -18.74 3.57
N ASN A 85 6.46 -18.89 4.90
CA ASN A 85 6.13 -20.14 5.59
C ASN A 85 4.62 -20.40 5.69
N TYR A 86 3.76 -19.56 5.11
CA TYR A 86 2.32 -19.73 5.12
C TYR A 86 1.77 -19.64 3.69
N PRO A 87 0.60 -20.23 3.40
CA PRO A 87 -0.03 -20.12 2.09
C PRO A 87 -0.21 -18.65 1.66
N MET A 88 0.02 -18.36 0.37
CA MET A 88 -0.11 -16.99 -0.18
C MET A 88 -1.50 -16.37 0.02
N ALA A 89 -2.53 -17.20 0.23
CA ALA A 89 -3.88 -16.75 0.60
C ALA A 89 -3.92 -15.96 1.92
N CYS A 90 -2.90 -16.10 2.78
CA CYS A 90 -2.77 -15.39 4.05
C CYS A 90 -2.09 -14.02 3.92
N PHE A 91 -1.52 -13.71 2.75
CA PHE A 91 -0.81 -12.46 2.58
C PHE A 91 -1.85 -11.33 2.51
N PRO A 92 -1.64 -10.22 3.23
CA PRO A 92 -2.54 -9.08 3.14
C PRO A 92 -2.54 -8.54 1.72
N LYS A 93 -3.74 -8.22 1.26
CA LYS A 93 -4.02 -7.68 -0.06
C LYS A 93 -4.83 -6.42 0.10
N LYS A 94 -4.51 -5.42 -0.70
CA LYS A 94 -5.32 -4.22 -0.91
C LYS A 94 -5.48 -4.04 -2.41
N TYR A 95 -6.67 -3.70 -2.88
CA TYR A 95 -6.84 -3.36 -4.28
C TYR A 95 -6.61 -1.85 -4.45
N ILE A 96 -6.04 -1.45 -5.59
CA ILE A 96 -5.98 -0.05 -6.06
C ILE A 96 -6.51 0.04 -7.49
N ALA A 97 -7.19 1.13 -7.83
CA ALA A 97 -7.53 1.47 -9.20
C ALA A 97 -6.35 2.20 -9.86
N LEU A 98 -6.17 2.01 -11.16
CA LEU A 98 -5.27 2.81 -11.96
C LEU A 98 -6.00 3.34 -13.19
N LEU A 99 -5.79 4.61 -13.51
CA LEU A 99 -6.17 5.24 -14.76
C LEU A 99 -4.91 5.56 -15.56
N ASN A 100 -4.79 5.00 -16.76
CA ASN A 100 -3.79 5.42 -17.73
C ASN A 100 -4.42 6.40 -18.71
N THR A 101 -3.92 7.63 -18.75
CA THR A 101 -4.43 8.70 -19.62
C THR A 101 -3.70 8.79 -20.96
N VAL A 102 -2.66 7.97 -21.16
CA VAL A 102 -1.77 8.02 -22.34
C VAL A 102 -1.97 6.80 -23.23
N GLN A 103 -2.35 5.66 -22.65
CA GLN A 103 -2.74 4.47 -23.42
C GLN A 103 -4.25 4.51 -23.65
N THR A 104 -4.66 4.99 -24.82
CA THR A 104 -6.00 4.73 -25.34
C THR A 104 -6.09 3.24 -25.69
N THR A 105 -6.88 2.48 -24.94
CA THR A 105 -7.25 1.12 -25.36
C THR A 105 -8.14 1.24 -26.59
N GLU A 106 -7.85 0.49 -27.66
CA GLU A 106 -8.59 0.56 -28.95
C GLU A 106 -10.08 0.14 -28.88
N GLU A 107 -10.62 -0.14 -27.69
CA GLU A 107 -12.01 -0.54 -27.44
C GLU A 107 -12.89 0.60 -26.86
N ASP A 108 -12.51 1.87 -27.02
CA ASP A 108 -13.18 3.01 -26.39
C ASP A 108 -14.51 3.43 -27.08
N ASN A 109 -15.34 2.46 -27.50
CA ASN A 109 -16.77 2.66 -27.80
C ASN A 109 -17.61 2.62 -26.51
N VAL A 110 -17.18 3.33 -25.47
CA VAL A 110 -17.87 3.32 -24.17
C VAL A 110 -18.88 4.47 -24.13
N GLU A 111 -20.16 4.14 -24.25
CA GLU A 111 -21.24 5.05 -23.85
C GLU A 111 -21.35 5.06 -22.31
N LEU A 112 -21.29 6.26 -21.73
CA LEU A 112 -21.47 6.47 -20.30
C LEU A 112 -22.94 6.22 -19.91
N PHE A 113 -23.24 5.03 -19.41
CA PHE A 113 -24.54 4.77 -18.80
C PHE A 113 -24.65 5.54 -17.47
N THR A 114 -25.69 6.37 -17.37
CA THR A 114 -26.03 7.15 -16.18
C THR A 114 -26.92 6.36 -15.22
N ASP A 115 -26.66 5.06 -15.08
CA ASP A 115 -27.44 4.23 -14.15
C ASP A 115 -26.77 4.24 -12.78
N SER A 116 -27.47 4.85 -11.83
CA SER A 116 -27.07 4.93 -10.43
C SER A 116 -26.98 3.53 -9.83
N ILE A 117 -25.75 3.02 -9.67
CA ILE A 117 -25.50 1.78 -8.95
C ILE A 117 -25.85 2.01 -7.47
N THR A 118 -26.95 1.39 -7.02
CA THR A 118 -27.31 1.35 -5.60
C THR A 118 -26.42 0.31 -4.92
N VAL A 119 -25.39 0.76 -4.21
CA VAL A 119 -24.51 -0.12 -3.42
C VAL A 119 -24.98 -0.13 -1.97
N SER A 120 -25.34 -1.31 -1.47
CA SER A 120 -25.54 -1.58 -0.06
C SER A 120 -24.20 -1.43 0.68
N GLN A 121 -24.06 -0.38 1.47
CA GLN A 121 -22.85 -0.15 2.25
C GLN A 121 -22.68 -1.28 3.28
N ALA A 122 -21.54 -1.97 3.22
CA ALA A 122 -21.08 -2.76 4.35
C ALA A 122 -20.70 -1.78 5.46
N SER A 123 -21.45 -1.82 6.55
CA SER A 123 -21.23 -1.05 7.78
C SER A 123 -19.94 -1.53 8.47
N GLY A 124 -18.80 -1.06 7.98
CA GLY A 124 -17.63 -0.89 8.83
C GLY A 124 -17.98 0.17 9.87
N ASN A 125 -17.70 -0.09 11.15
CA ASN A 125 -17.88 0.89 12.22
C ASN A 125 -17.13 2.17 11.87
N GLN A 126 -17.87 3.13 11.31
CA GLN A 126 -17.41 4.49 11.13
C GLN A 126 -17.40 5.09 12.52
N LEU A 127 -16.22 5.14 13.13
CA LEU A 127 -16.00 6.05 14.25
C LEU A 127 -16.42 7.43 13.73
N SER A 128 -17.50 7.96 14.30
CA SER A 128 -17.90 9.37 14.16
C SER A 128 -16.64 10.18 14.33
N GLY A 129 -16.25 10.89 13.27
CA GLY A 129 -14.93 11.46 13.11
C GLY A 129 -14.50 12.16 14.39
N ALA A 130 -13.37 11.72 14.95
CA ALA A 130 -12.65 12.54 15.91
C ALA A 130 -12.55 13.94 15.29
N ASP A 131 -13.05 14.96 16.00
CA ASP A 131 -13.21 16.33 15.53
C ASP A 131 -11.87 16.88 14.98
N LEU A 132 -11.55 16.58 13.73
CA LEU A 132 -10.26 16.93 13.14
C LEU A 132 -10.38 18.36 12.62
N TRP A 133 -9.72 19.30 13.27
CA TRP A 133 -9.66 20.67 12.79
C TRP A 133 -8.26 21.07 12.39
N THR A 134 -8.22 22.02 11.46
CA THR A 134 -6.99 22.71 11.09
C THR A 134 -7.07 24.16 11.55
N ASP A 135 -5.93 24.85 11.65
CA ASP A 135 -5.89 26.22 12.16
C ASP A 135 -6.59 27.25 11.26
N LYS A 136 -6.80 26.93 9.97
CA LYS A 136 -7.44 27.79 8.97
C LYS A 136 -8.35 27.00 8.05
N SER A 137 -9.39 27.65 7.52
CA SER A 137 -10.29 27.05 6.51
C SER A 137 -9.71 27.05 5.09
N VAL A 138 -8.72 27.92 4.82
CA VAL A 138 -8.10 28.09 3.50
C VAL A 138 -6.59 28.29 3.66
N TYR A 139 -5.81 27.63 2.81
CA TYR A 139 -4.35 27.72 2.77
C TYR A 139 -3.88 28.10 1.37
N GLY A 140 -2.90 29.00 1.29
CA GLY A 140 -2.18 29.26 0.05
C GLY A 140 -1.11 28.19 -0.22
N ASN A 141 -0.56 28.17 -1.43
CA ASN A 141 0.51 27.25 -1.80
C ASN A 141 1.69 27.33 -0.82
N ARG A 142 2.18 26.17 -0.37
CA ARG A 142 3.30 26.01 0.59
C ARG A 142 3.05 26.62 1.97
N SER A 143 1.80 26.98 2.30
CA SER A 143 1.46 27.43 3.65
C SER A 143 1.53 26.27 4.64
N LYS A 144 2.04 26.53 5.86
CA LYS A 144 2.01 25.57 6.96
C LYS A 144 0.55 25.29 7.36
N VAL A 145 0.20 24.01 7.46
CA VAL A 145 -1.09 23.53 7.99
C VAL A 145 -0.84 22.95 9.38
N ALA A 146 -1.51 23.48 10.40
CA ALA A 146 -1.52 22.87 11.73
C ALA A 146 -2.80 22.03 11.88
N LEU A 147 -2.61 20.73 12.06
CA LEU A 147 -3.69 19.76 12.22
C LEU A 147 -3.81 19.34 13.69
N THR A 148 -5.02 19.41 14.25
CA THR A 148 -5.29 19.01 15.63
C THR A 148 -6.22 17.79 15.65
N LEU A 149 -5.77 16.73 16.31
CA LEU A 149 -6.51 15.47 16.49
C LEU A 149 -6.93 15.36 17.96
N PRO A 150 -8.13 15.83 18.35
CA PRO A 150 -8.61 15.70 19.72
C PRO A 150 -8.97 14.25 20.03
N ASN A 151 -8.95 13.90 21.32
CA ASN A 151 -9.50 12.66 21.85
C ASN A 151 -8.87 11.38 21.28
N LEU A 152 -7.57 11.39 20.96
CA LEU A 152 -6.84 10.15 20.70
C LEU A 152 -6.86 9.27 21.97
N PRO A 153 -7.41 8.04 21.90
CA PRO A 153 -7.36 7.10 23.03
C PRO A 153 -5.93 6.92 23.55
N ALA A 154 -5.76 6.80 24.87
CA ALA A 154 -4.44 6.64 25.48
C ALA A 154 -3.69 5.37 25.02
N ASP A 155 -4.43 4.40 24.47
CA ASP A 155 -3.95 3.13 23.95
C ASP A 155 -3.78 3.11 22.41
N VAL A 156 -3.88 4.26 21.72
CA VAL A 156 -3.58 4.33 20.28
C VAL A 156 -2.15 3.90 20.02
N LYS A 157 -1.99 2.72 19.40
CA LYS A 157 -0.69 2.17 19.03
C LYS A 157 -0.21 2.67 17.66
N GLU A 158 -1.14 2.94 16.74
CA GLU A 158 -0.83 3.28 15.36
C GLU A 158 -1.81 4.32 14.81
N LEU A 159 -1.25 5.38 14.22
CA LEU A 159 -2.00 6.40 13.46
C LEU A 159 -1.35 6.56 12.08
N THR A 160 -2.18 6.71 11.06
CA THR A 160 -1.73 6.99 9.69
C THR A 160 -2.56 8.15 9.16
N LEU A 161 -1.87 9.21 8.68
CA LEU A 161 -2.51 10.37 8.08
C LEU A 161 -2.11 10.44 6.61
N SER A 162 -3.11 10.64 5.74
CA SER A 162 -2.93 10.93 4.32
C SER A 162 -3.66 12.21 3.97
N VAL A 163 -3.08 13.02 3.08
CA VAL A 163 -3.70 14.23 2.56
C VAL A 163 -3.83 14.08 1.06
N VAL A 164 -5.06 14.12 0.57
CA VAL A 164 -5.40 13.87 -0.83
C VAL A 164 -6.33 14.96 -1.32
N ARG A 165 -6.32 15.22 -2.63
CA ARG A 165 -7.33 16.12 -3.20
C ARG A 165 -8.71 15.47 -3.11
N LYS A 166 -9.73 16.30 -2.90
CA LYS A 166 -11.13 15.87 -2.71
C LYS A 166 -11.71 15.14 -3.93
N ASP A 167 -11.19 15.41 -5.12
CA ASP A 167 -11.64 14.88 -6.42
C ASP A 167 -11.07 13.49 -6.77
N TYR A 168 -10.33 12.84 -5.87
CA TYR A 168 -9.64 11.56 -6.14
C TYR A 168 -10.45 10.30 -5.80
N VAL A 169 -11.73 10.41 -5.47
CA VAL A 169 -12.54 9.26 -5.00
C VAL A 169 -13.24 8.57 -6.17
N LEU A 170 -12.83 7.36 -6.53
CA LEU A 170 -13.67 6.46 -7.33
C LEU A 170 -14.62 5.68 -6.41
N LYS A 171 -15.92 5.82 -6.65
CA LYS A 171 -16.95 5.08 -5.90
C LYS A 171 -16.97 3.62 -6.36
N GLY A 172 -17.09 2.68 -5.42
CA GLY A 172 -17.30 1.25 -5.72
C GLY A 172 -16.06 0.36 -5.66
N PHE A 173 -14.93 0.85 -5.14
CA PHE A 173 -13.71 0.05 -5.04
C PHE A 173 -13.73 -0.90 -3.81
N PRO A 174 -13.38 -2.19 -3.96
CA PRO A 174 -13.48 -3.14 -2.86
C PRO A 174 -12.44 -2.84 -1.77
N ILE A 175 -12.93 -2.48 -0.58
CA ILE A 175 -12.12 -2.45 0.65
C ILE A 175 -11.91 -3.91 1.07
N SER A 176 -10.66 -4.39 1.03
CA SER A 176 -10.36 -5.75 1.46
C SER A 176 -10.52 -5.84 2.98
N ALA A 177 -11.38 -6.76 3.45
CA ALA A 177 -11.52 -7.08 4.87
C ALA A 177 -10.32 -7.91 5.35
N ASP A 178 -9.76 -7.55 6.50
CA ASP A 178 -8.67 -8.25 7.19
C ASP A 178 -9.20 -9.60 7.68
N GLY A 179 -8.90 -10.67 6.95
CA GLY A 179 -9.41 -12.02 7.22
C GLY A 179 -8.33 -12.91 7.82
N GLN A 180 -8.35 -13.09 9.14
CA GLN A 180 -7.52 -14.08 9.83
C GLN A 180 -8.03 -15.49 9.46
N LYS A 181 -7.30 -16.20 8.61
CA LYS A 181 -7.64 -17.57 8.19
C LYS A 181 -6.65 -18.56 8.81
N ASN A 182 -7.19 -19.58 9.49
CA ASN A 182 -6.41 -20.65 10.11
C ASN A 182 -6.07 -21.71 9.05
N TYR A 183 -4.77 -21.95 8.80
CA TYR A 183 -4.28 -22.99 7.91
C TYR A 183 -3.33 -23.91 8.69
N THR A 184 -3.52 -25.22 8.52
CA THR A 184 -2.82 -26.29 9.27
C THR A 184 -1.73 -27.02 8.46
N SER A 185 -1.35 -26.54 7.27
CA SER A 185 -0.29 -27.16 6.48
C SER A 185 1.08 -26.51 6.71
N VAL A 186 2.06 -27.33 7.10
CA VAL A 186 3.47 -26.94 7.26
C VAL A 186 4.13 -26.98 5.87
N PRO A 187 4.75 -25.89 5.39
CA PRO A 187 5.44 -25.89 4.11
C PRO A 187 6.72 -26.72 4.13
N GLU A 188 7.03 -27.33 3.00
CA GLU A 188 8.22 -28.16 2.72
C GLU A 188 9.56 -27.39 2.81
N ARG A 189 9.52 -26.05 2.81
CA ARG A 189 10.69 -25.17 2.95
C ARG A 189 10.46 -24.14 4.04
N SER A 190 11.43 -24.02 4.95
CA SER A 190 11.44 -22.99 5.98
C SER A 190 12.17 -21.72 5.50
N PHE A 191 11.53 -20.58 5.63
CA PHE A 191 12.06 -19.25 5.35
C PHE A 191 12.36 -18.53 6.67
N ALA A 192 13.64 -18.32 6.96
CA ALA A 192 14.03 -17.49 8.10
C ALA A 192 13.57 -16.04 7.92
N ALA A 193 13.26 -15.38 9.03
CA ALA A 193 12.95 -13.96 9.01
C ALA A 193 14.19 -13.14 8.62
N GLU A 194 13.98 -12.05 7.88
CA GLU A 194 15.06 -11.15 7.49
C GLU A 194 15.32 -10.21 8.67
N CYS A 195 16.18 -10.65 9.61
CA CYS A 195 16.43 -9.99 10.89
C CYS A 195 17.53 -8.92 10.84
N GLU A 196 18.41 -9.02 9.85
CA GLU A 196 19.48 -8.08 9.59
C GLU A 196 19.57 -7.88 8.07
N GLY A 197 19.33 -6.65 7.62
CA GLY A 197 19.42 -6.35 6.21
C GLY A 197 19.52 -4.86 5.97
N HIS A 198 20.55 -4.43 5.27
CA HIS A 198 20.66 -3.06 4.80
C HIS A 198 19.99 -2.97 3.42
N ILE A 199 19.02 -2.06 3.27
CA ILE A 199 18.53 -1.70 1.94
C ILE A 199 19.54 -0.73 1.33
N VAL A 200 20.45 -1.26 0.53
CA VAL A 200 21.38 -0.45 -0.27
C VAL A 200 20.60 0.10 -1.45
N THR A 201 20.43 1.41 -1.48
CA THR A 201 19.78 2.10 -2.59
C THR A 201 20.83 2.68 -3.53
N GLY A 202 20.61 2.53 -4.82
CA GLY A 202 21.56 2.99 -5.83
C GLY A 202 20.89 3.27 -7.17
N ARG A 203 21.61 3.96 -8.03
CA ARG A 203 21.19 4.23 -9.42
C ARG A 203 22.01 3.35 -10.34
N LEU A 204 21.37 2.44 -11.06
CA LEU A 204 22.03 1.68 -12.12
C LEU A 204 22.11 2.58 -13.36
N MET A 205 23.33 2.82 -13.86
CA MET A 205 23.58 3.59 -15.07
C MET A 205 23.87 2.62 -16.23
N GLY A 206 22.94 2.51 -17.18
CA GLY A 206 23.16 1.85 -18.47
C GLY A 206 23.53 2.86 -19.57
N ALA A 207 23.98 2.37 -20.72
CA ALA A 207 24.15 3.17 -21.93
C ALA A 207 23.02 2.86 -22.94
N PRO A 208 22.42 3.85 -23.66
CA PRO A 208 22.18 5.24 -23.33
C PRO A 208 20.80 5.46 -22.64
N ALA A 209 20.75 6.47 -21.76
CA ALA A 209 19.57 7.13 -21.15
C ALA A 209 18.66 6.36 -20.17
N ASP A 210 18.68 5.03 -20.13
CA ASP A 210 17.83 4.32 -19.16
C ASP A 210 18.48 4.26 -17.77
N ASN A 211 17.94 5.08 -16.87
CA ASN A 211 18.30 5.07 -15.45
C ASN A 211 17.26 4.29 -14.67
N VAL A 212 17.68 3.23 -13.98
CA VAL A 212 16.80 2.46 -13.09
C VAL A 212 17.23 2.68 -11.65
N ASN A 213 16.29 3.15 -10.81
CA ASN A 213 16.49 3.16 -9.37
C ASN A 213 16.43 1.72 -8.87
N ALA A 214 17.53 1.22 -8.30
CA ALA A 214 17.61 -0.12 -7.75
C ALA A 214 17.68 -0.06 -6.22
N ARG A 215 17.02 -1.03 -5.58
CA ARG A 215 17.13 -1.27 -4.14
C ARG A 215 17.56 -2.71 -3.96
N LEU A 216 18.78 -2.91 -3.47
CA LEU A 216 19.29 -4.23 -3.11
C LEU A 216 19.16 -4.38 -1.59
N ALA A 217 18.47 -5.43 -1.13
CA ALA A 217 18.60 -5.80 0.27
C ALA A 217 19.79 -6.74 0.39
N CYS A 218 20.81 -6.30 1.13
CA CYS A 218 21.91 -7.15 1.53
C CYS A 218 21.51 -7.77 2.86
N VAL A 219 21.33 -9.09 2.89
CA VAL A 219 21.14 -9.82 4.14
C VAL A 219 22.44 -9.71 4.94
N GLY A 220 22.36 -9.20 6.17
CA GLY A 220 23.48 -9.22 7.11
C GLY A 220 23.88 -10.67 7.37
N LYS A 221 25.19 -10.92 7.43
CA LYS A 221 25.73 -12.21 7.85
C LYS A 221 26.17 -12.05 9.30
N ASP A 222 25.79 -13.00 10.16
CA ASP A 222 26.32 -13.14 11.52
C ASP A 222 27.86 -13.07 11.54
#